data_AF-A0A673MYH2-F1
#
_entry.id   AF-A0A673MYH2-F1
#
_cell.length_a   1.000
_cell.length_b   1.000
_cell.length_c   1.000
_cell.angle_alpha   90.00
_cell.angle_beta   90.00
_cell.angle_gamma   90.00
#
_symmetry.space_group_name_H-M   'P 1'
#
loop_
_entity.id
_entity.type
_entity.pdbx_description
1 polymer ?
#
loop_
_entity_poly.entity_id
_entity_poly.type
_entity_poly.pdbx_seq_one_letter_code
_entity_poly.pdbx_strand_id
1 'polypeptide(L)'
;MTDGCRPCVVIWTIFLLSSVMGYKPVIIVHGILDGPRQFEILAKFINQSHPGTSVTTLALYDYIGSMKPLWQQVDGFREAIRPIMESTDDGVHLICFSQGGLICRGVLATLPTHNAHSLILLSSPLAGQYGDSSYLKHFFPKFIKSRLYHFCYTTCGQRISILIKLWLRWKSRM
;
A
#
# COMPACT_ATOMS: atom_id res chain seq x y z
N MET A 1 -42.66 36.13 30.46
CA MET A 1 -42.39 34.68 30.42
C MET A 1 -41.64 34.35 29.12
N THR A 2 -40.37 34.73 28.99
CA THR A 2 -39.60 34.45 27.76
C THR A 2 -38.10 34.55 28.05
N ASP A 3 -37.49 33.58 28.74
CA ASP A 3 -36.01 33.51 28.85
C ASP A 3 -35.51 32.09 29.20
N GLY A 4 -36.10 31.05 28.60
CA GLY A 4 -35.76 29.64 28.90
C GLY A 4 -34.98 28.87 27.83
N CYS A 5 -34.82 29.38 26.61
CA CYS A 5 -34.43 28.56 25.46
C CYS A 5 -33.11 28.97 24.76
N ARG A 6 -32.42 30.00 25.28
CA ARG A 6 -31.19 30.55 24.67
C ARG A 6 -29.92 29.76 24.95
N PRO A 7 -29.65 29.25 26.18
CA PRO A 7 -28.39 28.54 26.43
C PRO A 7 -28.34 27.17 25.73
N CYS A 8 -29.48 26.48 25.62
CA CYS A 8 -29.55 25.16 24.98
C CYS A 8 -29.21 25.21 23.49
N VAL A 9 -29.68 26.22 22.76
CA VAL A 9 -29.43 26.38 21.32
C VAL A 9 -27.96 26.70 21.04
N VAL A 10 -27.32 27.48 21.91
CA VAL A 10 -25.88 27.84 21.81
C VAL A 10 -25.00 26.62 22.11
N ILE A 11 -25.37 25.80 23.09
CA ILE A 11 -24.62 24.57 23.42
C ILE A 11 -24.68 23.57 22.25
N TRP A 12 -25.85 23.39 21.62
CA TRP A 12 -26.00 22.51 20.46
C TRP A 12 -25.23 22.97 19.23
N THR A 13 -25.15 24.29 18.98
CA THR A 13 -24.36 24.83 17.85
C THR A 13 -22.85 24.68 18.07
N ILE A 14 -22.36 24.81 19.32
CA ILE A 14 -20.96 24.57 19.66
C ILE A 14 -20.58 23.09 19.53
N PHE A 15 -21.48 22.16 19.91
CA PHE A 15 -21.26 20.72 19.71
C PHE A 15 -21.25 20.32 18.23
N LEU A 16 -22.09 20.93 17.39
CA LEU A 16 -22.13 20.67 15.94
C LEU A 16 -20.90 21.21 15.20
N LEU A 17 -20.30 22.31 15.67
CA LEU A 17 -19.05 22.86 15.12
C LEU A 17 -17.82 22.04 15.50
N SER A 18 -17.89 21.25 16.59
CA SER A 18 -16.74 20.51 17.16
C SER A 18 -16.50 19.14 16.51
N SER A 19 -17.38 18.69 15.61
CA SER A 19 -17.27 17.38 14.95
C SER A 19 -17.17 17.49 13.43
N VAL A 20 -16.35 18.40 12.92
CA VAL A 20 -15.78 18.20 11.58
C VAL A 20 -14.63 17.21 11.74
N MET A 21 -14.98 15.93 11.92
CA MET A 21 -14.03 14.83 11.88
C MET A 21 -13.45 14.76 10.47
N GLY A 22 -12.25 15.30 10.28
CA GLY A 22 -11.52 15.17 9.03
C GLY A 22 -11.24 13.69 8.74
N TYR A 23 -11.31 13.29 7.47
CA TYR A 23 -10.92 11.93 7.08
C TYR A 23 -9.41 11.73 7.27
N LYS A 24 -9.03 10.56 7.81
CA LYS A 24 -7.61 10.20 7.99
C LYS A 24 -6.90 10.18 6.62
N PRO A 25 -5.63 10.60 6.53
CA PRO A 25 -4.89 10.55 5.27
C PRO A 25 -4.84 9.13 4.70
N VAL A 26 -4.90 9.04 3.37
CA VAL A 26 -4.80 7.77 2.63
C VAL A 26 -3.50 7.77 1.84
N ILE A 27 -2.66 6.77 2.08
CA ILE A 27 -1.42 6.53 1.34
C ILE A 27 -1.65 5.35 0.40
N ILE A 28 -1.37 5.55 -0.89
CA ILE A 28 -1.51 4.52 -1.92
C ILE A 28 -0.12 4.05 -2.36
N VAL A 29 0.10 2.74 -2.34
CA VAL A 29 1.34 2.07 -2.79
C VAL A 29 1.00 1.16 -3.98
N HIS A 30 1.65 1.44 -5.11
CA HIS A 30 1.38 0.75 -6.38
C HIS A 30 2.03 -0.64 -6.46
N GLY A 31 1.66 -1.37 -7.53
CA GLY A 31 2.16 -2.71 -7.83
C GLY A 31 3.31 -2.73 -8.84
N ILE A 32 3.56 -3.92 -9.39
CA ILE A 32 4.59 -4.14 -10.40
C ILE A 32 4.21 -3.46 -11.73
N LEU A 33 5.17 -2.77 -12.33
CA LEU A 33 5.06 -2.00 -13.58
C LEU A 33 4.01 -0.87 -13.58
N ASP A 34 3.54 -0.45 -12.40
CA ASP A 34 2.64 0.68 -12.21
C ASP A 34 3.37 1.90 -11.64
N GLY A 35 2.66 3.02 -11.50
CA GLY A 35 3.04 4.22 -10.80
C GLY A 35 1.81 5.01 -10.34
N PRO A 36 1.94 6.28 -9.95
CA PRO A 36 0.82 7.08 -9.43
C PRO A 36 -0.33 7.28 -10.41
N ARG A 37 -0.02 7.36 -11.71
CA ARG A 37 -1.00 7.62 -12.77
C ARG A 37 -2.14 6.60 -12.79
N GLN A 38 -1.84 5.34 -12.50
CA GLN A 38 -2.84 4.25 -12.50
C GLN A 38 -3.87 4.39 -11.37
N PHE A 39 -3.62 5.24 -10.37
CA PHE A 39 -4.48 5.44 -9.21
C PHE A 39 -5.22 6.79 -9.22
N GLU A 40 -5.11 7.59 -10.28
CA GLU A 40 -5.83 8.88 -10.40
C GLU A 40 -7.34 8.71 -10.25
N ILE A 41 -7.90 7.66 -10.88
CA ILE A 41 -9.33 7.36 -10.79
C ILE A 41 -9.71 6.94 -9.36
N LEU A 42 -8.88 6.12 -8.70
CA LEU A 42 -9.12 5.71 -7.32
C LEU A 42 -9.08 6.93 -6.37
N ALA A 43 -8.07 7.79 -6.51
CA ALA A 43 -7.95 9.01 -5.73
C ALA A 43 -9.15 9.95 -5.96
N LYS A 44 -9.63 10.04 -7.20
CA LYS A 44 -10.86 10.79 -7.54
C LYS A 44 -12.08 10.20 -6.83
N PHE A 45 -12.26 8.88 -6.84
CA PHE A 45 -13.38 8.24 -6.14
C PHE A 45 -13.30 8.45 -4.63
N ILE A 46 -12.11 8.36 -4.03
CA ILE A 46 -11.93 8.67 -2.60
C ILE A 46 -12.36 10.11 -2.32
N ASN A 47 -11.91 11.09 -3.12
CA ASN A 47 -12.28 12.49 -2.88
C ASN A 47 -13.77 12.77 -3.14
N GLN A 48 -14.41 12.04 -4.06
CA GLN A 48 -15.85 12.17 -4.32
C GLN A 48 -16.69 11.60 -3.17
N SER A 49 -16.29 10.46 -2.60
CA SER A 49 -17.02 9.81 -1.49
C SER A 49 -16.65 10.39 -0.13
N HIS A 50 -15.42 10.87 0.02
CA HIS A 50 -14.87 11.44 1.25
C HIS A 50 -14.17 12.79 0.95
N PRO A 51 -14.94 13.86 0.71
CA PRO A 51 -14.39 15.18 0.38
C PRO A 51 -13.41 15.68 1.44
N GLY A 52 -12.27 16.21 0.99
CA GLY A 52 -11.23 16.75 1.86
C GLY A 52 -10.25 15.71 2.41
N THR A 53 -10.39 14.43 2.05
CA THR A 53 -9.39 13.41 2.38
C THR A 53 -8.06 13.72 1.70
N SER A 54 -6.97 13.78 2.47
CA SER A 54 -5.61 13.86 1.91
C SER A 54 -5.20 12.50 1.33
N VAL A 55 -5.18 12.39 0.00
CA VAL A 55 -4.77 11.16 -0.70
C VAL A 55 -3.38 11.35 -1.31
N THR A 56 -2.43 10.54 -0.88
CA THR A 56 -1.05 10.57 -1.39
C THR A 56 -0.74 9.26 -2.11
N THR A 57 -0.50 9.33 -3.41
CA THR A 57 0.05 8.19 -4.17
C THR A 57 1.54 8.38 -4.33
N LEU A 58 2.33 7.51 -3.70
CA LEU A 58 3.79 7.64 -3.66
C LEU A 58 4.42 7.27 -5.00
N ALA A 59 5.23 8.19 -5.56
CA ALA A 59 5.94 8.03 -6.84
C ALA A 59 7.35 7.45 -6.61
N LEU A 60 7.43 6.22 -6.10
CA LEU A 60 8.69 5.54 -5.79
C LEU A 60 8.73 4.19 -6.47
N TYR A 61 9.82 3.92 -7.19
CA TYR A 61 10.00 2.67 -7.93
C TYR A 61 8.93 2.48 -9.02
N ASP A 62 8.54 3.55 -9.71
CA ASP A 62 7.54 3.48 -10.78
C ASP A 62 8.02 2.61 -11.97
N TYR A 63 7.06 1.95 -12.62
CA TYR A 63 7.25 1.19 -13.85
C TYR A 63 8.37 0.15 -13.73
N ILE A 64 9.42 0.22 -14.55
CA ILE A 64 10.57 -0.70 -14.49
C ILE A 64 11.29 -0.59 -13.13
N GLY A 65 11.22 0.56 -12.45
CA GLY A 65 11.74 0.74 -11.10
C GLY A 65 11.17 -0.27 -10.10
N SER A 66 9.93 -0.71 -10.32
CA SER A 66 9.21 -1.65 -9.45
C SER A 66 9.76 -3.07 -9.54
N MET A 67 10.79 -3.32 -10.37
CA MET A 67 11.49 -4.60 -10.48
C MET A 67 12.70 -4.70 -9.54
N LYS A 68 13.04 -3.62 -8.82
CA LYS A 68 14.10 -3.58 -7.82
C LYS A 68 13.83 -4.57 -6.67
N PRO A 69 14.85 -5.03 -5.93
CA PRO A 69 14.67 -5.97 -4.82
C PRO A 69 13.64 -5.47 -3.79
N LEU A 70 12.71 -6.35 -3.37
CA LEU A 70 11.61 -5.96 -2.46
C LEU A 70 12.09 -5.26 -1.18
N TRP A 71 13.19 -5.71 -0.56
CA TRP A 71 13.71 -5.07 0.66
C TRP A 71 14.20 -3.65 0.41
N GLN A 72 14.81 -3.39 -0.76
CA GLN A 72 15.18 -2.03 -1.15
C GLN A 72 13.94 -1.15 -1.29
N GLN A 73 12.84 -1.69 -1.85
CA GLN A 73 11.58 -0.95 -1.94
C GLN A 73 10.95 -0.72 -0.56
N VAL A 74 10.94 -1.74 0.31
CA VAL A 74 10.47 -1.61 1.70
C VAL A 74 11.20 -0.48 2.42
N ASP A 75 12.53 -0.42 2.30
CA ASP A 75 13.31 0.66 2.91
C ASP A 75 12.92 2.03 2.33
N GLY A 76 12.89 2.17 1.00
CA GLY A 76 12.53 3.44 0.36
C GLY A 76 11.11 3.93 0.68
N PHE A 77 10.12 3.03 0.65
CA PHE A 77 8.75 3.35 1.03
C PHE A 77 8.61 3.64 2.53
N ARG A 78 9.37 2.96 3.41
CA ARG A 78 9.38 3.27 4.85
C ARG A 78 9.83 4.72 5.09
N GLU A 79 10.90 5.15 4.42
CA GLU A 79 11.40 6.52 4.54
C GLU A 79 10.39 7.57 4.05
N ALA A 80 9.60 7.27 3.01
CA ALA A 80 8.58 8.18 2.50
C ALA A 80 7.27 8.17 3.30
N ILE A 81 6.89 7.01 3.86
CA ILE A 81 5.64 6.85 4.62
C ILE A 81 5.79 7.44 6.04
N ARG A 82 6.95 7.27 6.67
CA ARG A 82 7.20 7.72 8.04
C ARG A 82 6.83 9.19 8.29
N PRO A 83 7.28 10.19 7.51
CA PRO A 83 6.92 11.59 7.77
C PRO A 83 5.41 11.87 7.59
N ILE A 84 4.72 11.10 6.73
CA ILE A 84 3.26 11.23 6.58
C ILE A 84 2.56 10.71 7.83
N MET A 85 2.99 9.55 8.34
CA MET A 85 2.49 9.00 9.60
C MET A 85 2.74 9.95 10.78
N GLU A 86 3.94 10.53 10.87
CA GLU A 86 4.32 11.48 11.93
C GLU A 86 3.59 12.82 11.83
N SER A 87 3.01 13.16 10.67
CA SER A 87 2.26 14.41 10.46
C SER A 87 0.82 14.39 10.98
N THR A 88 0.34 13.24 11.49
CA THR A 88 -1.03 13.08 11.97
C THR A 88 -1.09 12.25 13.25
N ASP A 89 -1.75 12.78 14.27
CA ASP A 89 -1.97 12.06 15.54
C ASP A 89 -3.02 10.95 15.38
N ASP A 90 -3.90 11.10 14.40
CA ASP A 90 -5.06 10.24 14.15
C ASP A 90 -4.71 8.98 13.36
N GLY A 91 -3.51 8.90 12.79
CA GLY A 91 -3.09 7.79 11.95
C GLY A 91 -3.55 7.86 10.51
N VAL A 92 -3.18 6.85 9.73
CA VAL A 92 -3.34 6.83 8.27
C VAL A 92 -3.98 5.54 7.78
N HIS A 93 -4.61 5.57 6.61
CA HIS A 93 -4.98 4.37 5.87
C HIS A 93 -3.93 4.08 4.79
N LEU A 94 -3.63 2.80 4.60
CA LEU A 94 -2.75 2.31 3.54
C LEU A 94 -3.56 1.49 2.55
N ILE A 95 -3.54 1.86 1.27
CA ILE A 95 -4.09 1.06 0.17
C ILE A 95 -2.93 0.57 -0.69
N CYS A 96 -2.72 -0.74 -0.71
CA CYS A 96 -1.51 -1.33 -1.26
C CYS A 96 -1.88 -2.37 -2.31
N PHE A 97 -1.65 -2.04 -3.58
CA PHE A 97 -2.11 -2.83 -4.72
C PHE A 97 -1.08 -3.87 -5.17
N SER A 98 -1.51 -5.10 -5.41
CA SER A 98 -0.68 -6.16 -6.01
C SER A 98 0.63 -6.33 -5.21
N GLN A 99 1.80 -6.20 -5.85
CA GLN A 99 3.12 -6.22 -5.19
C GLN A 99 3.22 -5.23 -4.01
N GLY A 100 2.57 -4.07 -4.10
CA GLY A 100 2.55 -3.03 -3.08
C GLY A 100 2.07 -3.54 -1.71
N GLY A 101 1.20 -4.55 -1.67
CA GLY A 101 0.76 -5.13 -0.40
C GLY A 101 1.88 -5.80 0.40
N LEU A 102 2.85 -6.42 -0.28
CA LEU A 102 4.02 -6.97 0.41
C LEU A 102 4.98 -5.89 0.88
N ILE A 103 5.10 -4.81 0.10
CA ILE A 103 5.88 -3.64 0.47
C ILE A 103 5.30 -3.04 1.74
N CYS A 104 4.00 -2.72 1.77
CA CYS A 104 3.33 -2.19 2.95
C CYS A 104 3.45 -3.12 4.16
N ARG A 105 3.25 -4.42 3.98
CA ARG A 105 3.45 -5.40 5.07
C ARG A 105 4.88 -5.36 5.61
N GLY A 106 5.88 -5.25 4.75
CA GLY A 106 7.28 -5.12 5.13
C GLY A 106 7.60 -3.78 5.81
N VAL A 107 7.02 -2.68 5.34
CA VAL A 107 7.15 -1.35 5.96
C VAL A 107 6.62 -1.39 7.38
N LEU A 108 5.38 -1.85 7.59
CA LEU A 108 4.79 -1.93 8.92
C LEU A 108 5.56 -2.88 9.85
N ALA A 109 6.01 -4.02 9.32
CA ALA A 109 6.84 -4.95 10.10
C ALA A 109 8.20 -4.37 10.53
N THR A 110 8.70 -3.32 9.85
CA THR A 110 10.00 -2.69 10.14
C THR A 110 9.89 -1.26 10.66
N LEU A 111 8.67 -0.76 10.87
CA LEU A 111 8.39 0.57 11.43
C LEU A 111 7.50 0.39 12.68
N PRO A 112 8.06 0.00 13.84
CA PRO A 112 7.28 -0.36 15.03
C PRO A 112 6.44 0.79 15.60
N THR A 113 6.77 2.03 15.24
CA THR A 113 6.06 3.25 15.64
C THR A 113 4.95 3.66 14.68
N HIS A 114 4.60 2.83 13.69
CA HIS A 114 3.57 3.17 12.71
C HIS A 114 2.21 3.42 13.37
N ASN A 115 1.43 4.35 12.82
CA ASN A 115 0.06 4.64 13.24
C ASN A 115 -0.97 4.26 12.14
N ALA A 116 -0.71 3.17 11.41
CA ALA A 116 -1.65 2.67 10.41
C ALA A 116 -2.98 2.25 11.07
N HIS A 117 -4.07 2.90 10.68
CA HIS A 117 -5.42 2.60 11.15
C HIS A 117 -6.05 1.46 10.34
N SER A 118 -5.98 1.53 9.01
CA SER A 118 -6.42 0.46 8.12
C SER A 118 -5.32 0.11 7.13
N LEU A 119 -5.09 -1.19 6.95
CA LEU A 119 -4.24 -1.73 5.89
C LEU A 119 -5.10 -2.51 4.89
N ILE A 120 -5.25 -1.97 3.69
CA ILE A 120 -6.05 -2.53 2.60
C ILE A 120 -5.09 -3.14 1.58
N LEU A 121 -5.01 -4.47 1.55
CA LEU A 121 -4.13 -5.23 0.67
C LEU A 121 -4.91 -5.65 -0.58
N LEU A 122 -4.89 -4.79 -1.60
CA LEU A 122 -5.76 -4.91 -2.78
C LEU A 122 -5.14 -5.87 -3.80
N SER A 123 -5.69 -7.08 -3.89
CA SER A 123 -5.25 -8.13 -4.82
C SER A 123 -3.75 -8.47 -4.69
N SER A 124 -3.25 -8.49 -3.45
CA SER A 124 -1.83 -8.69 -3.16
C SER A 124 -1.45 -10.17 -3.00
N PRO A 125 -0.31 -10.63 -3.55
CA PRO A 125 0.17 -11.99 -3.39
C PRO A 125 0.85 -12.19 -2.02
N LEU A 126 0.07 -12.13 -0.93
CA LEU A 126 0.60 -12.15 0.45
C LEU A 126 1.31 -13.46 0.81
N ALA A 127 0.86 -14.56 0.22
CA ALA A 127 1.50 -15.87 0.31
C ALA A 127 2.33 -16.18 -0.95
N GLY A 128 2.86 -15.16 -1.62
CA GLY A 128 3.62 -15.34 -2.85
C GLY A 128 2.77 -15.62 -4.09
N GLN A 129 3.43 -15.80 -5.23
CA GLN A 129 2.86 -16.01 -6.55
C GLN A 129 3.42 -17.30 -7.16
N TYR A 130 2.54 -18.19 -7.59
CA TYR A 130 2.88 -19.40 -8.33
C TYR A 130 1.98 -19.56 -9.56
N GLY A 131 2.48 -19.20 -10.74
CA GLY A 131 1.65 -19.19 -11.94
C GLY A 131 2.39 -18.69 -13.18
N ASP A 132 1.86 -19.02 -14.35
CA ASP A 132 2.20 -18.32 -15.59
C ASP A 132 1.41 -17.00 -15.59
N SER A 133 2.10 -15.88 -15.49
CA SER A 133 1.50 -14.56 -15.76
C SER A 133 2.04 -14.03 -17.08
N SER A 134 1.27 -13.16 -17.73
CA SER A 134 1.71 -12.44 -18.95
C SER A 134 3.05 -11.71 -18.71
N TYR A 135 3.22 -11.12 -17.52
CA TYR A 135 4.48 -10.52 -17.08
C TYR A 135 5.64 -11.52 -17.03
N LEU A 136 5.41 -12.70 -16.45
CA LEU A 136 6.44 -13.75 -16.36
C LEU A 136 6.91 -14.20 -17.74
N LYS A 137 5.97 -14.36 -18.69
CA LYS A 137 6.28 -14.74 -20.07
C LYS A 137 7.05 -13.65 -20.82
N HIS A 138 6.80 -12.39 -20.52
CA HIS A 138 7.53 -11.27 -21.12
C HIS A 138 8.99 -11.22 -20.67
N PHE A 139 9.26 -11.38 -19.36
CA PHE A 139 10.62 -11.30 -18.82
C PHE A 139 11.40 -12.61 -18.89
N PHE A 140 10.71 -13.75 -18.83
CA PHE A 140 11.30 -15.08 -18.83
C PHE A 140 10.66 -15.97 -19.91
N PRO A 141 10.69 -15.56 -21.19
CA PRO A 141 10.00 -16.27 -22.28
C PRO A 141 10.50 -17.71 -22.46
N LYS A 142 11.73 -18.02 -22.03
CA LYS A 142 12.36 -19.34 -22.14
C LYS A 142 12.26 -20.19 -20.86
N PHE A 143 11.83 -19.65 -19.72
CA PHE A 143 11.75 -20.42 -18.48
C PHE A 143 10.33 -20.94 -18.24
N ILE A 144 10.16 -22.25 -18.41
CA ILE A 144 8.93 -22.96 -18.02
C ILE A 144 8.77 -22.83 -16.49
N LYS A 145 7.55 -22.59 -16.02
CA LYS A 145 7.14 -22.49 -14.60
C LYS A 145 7.83 -23.52 -13.68
N SER A 146 8.08 -24.73 -14.18
CA SER A 146 8.74 -25.84 -13.47
C SER A 146 10.25 -25.69 -13.29
N ARG A 147 10.91 -24.69 -13.88
CA ARG A 147 12.37 -24.46 -13.76
C ARG A 147 12.74 -23.11 -13.17
N LEU A 148 11.81 -22.15 -13.16
CA LEU A 148 12.06 -20.80 -12.63
C LEU A 148 12.56 -20.85 -11.18
N TYR A 149 12.06 -21.79 -10.38
CA TYR A 149 12.46 -21.95 -8.99
C TYR A 149 13.93 -22.29 -8.76
N HIS A 150 14.55 -23.01 -9.70
CA HIS A 150 15.98 -23.33 -9.61
C HIS A 150 16.82 -22.06 -9.65
N PHE A 151 16.40 -21.08 -10.46
CA PHE A 151 17.03 -19.77 -10.47
C PHE A 151 16.60 -18.94 -9.25
N CYS A 152 15.30 -18.92 -8.92
CA CYS A 152 14.77 -18.16 -7.79
C CYS A 152 15.49 -18.47 -6.47
N TYR A 153 15.75 -19.74 -6.18
CA TYR A 153 16.34 -20.13 -4.90
C TYR A 153 17.87 -20.12 -4.88
N THR A 154 18.52 -19.51 -5.88
CA THR A 154 19.95 -19.20 -5.80
C THR A 154 20.19 -17.85 -5.10
N THR A 155 21.38 -17.66 -4.52
CA THR A 155 21.80 -16.37 -3.95
C THR A 155 21.73 -15.24 -4.97
N CYS A 156 22.06 -15.54 -6.23
CA CYS A 156 21.96 -14.62 -7.35
C CYS A 156 20.50 -14.25 -7.64
N GLY A 157 19.62 -15.24 -7.72
CA GLY A 157 18.19 -15.04 -7.93
C GLY A 157 17.55 -14.18 -6.84
N GLN A 158 17.79 -14.49 -5.56
CA GLN A 158 17.23 -13.73 -4.43
C GLN A 158 17.67 -12.26 -4.40
N ARG A 159 18.78 -11.93 -5.07
CA ARG A 159 19.31 -10.56 -5.20
C ARG A 159 18.79 -9.80 -6.43
N ILE A 160 18.31 -10.48 -7.47
CA ILE A 160 18.07 -9.84 -8.78
C ILE A 160 16.63 -9.34 -8.98
N SER A 161 15.58 -9.97 -8.42
CA SER A 161 14.21 -9.44 -8.65
C SER A 161 13.10 -10.00 -7.75
N ILE A 162 11.99 -9.26 -7.62
CA ILE A 162 10.75 -9.59 -6.90
C ILE A 162 10.16 -10.96 -7.20
N LEU A 163 10.17 -11.36 -8.48
CA LEU A 163 9.54 -12.60 -8.95
C LEU A 163 10.04 -13.83 -8.19
N ILE A 164 11.23 -13.69 -7.61
CA ILE A 164 11.99 -14.72 -6.92
C ILE A 164 11.70 -14.76 -5.42
N LYS A 165 11.42 -13.61 -4.80
CA LYS A 165 10.97 -13.52 -3.40
C LYS A 165 9.48 -13.87 -3.24
N LEU A 166 8.72 -13.72 -4.32
CA LEU A 166 7.32 -14.12 -4.41
C LEU A 166 7.12 -15.62 -4.65
N TRP A 167 8.12 -16.33 -5.18
CA TRP A 167 7.88 -17.70 -5.60
C TRP A 167 7.87 -18.65 -4.39
N LEU A 168 6.71 -19.26 -4.12
CA LEU A 168 6.60 -20.34 -3.12
C LEU A 168 6.83 -21.71 -3.75
N ARG A 169 7.62 -22.54 -3.06
CA ARG A 169 7.80 -23.96 -3.36
C ARG A 169 6.63 -24.76 -2.80
N TRP A 170 5.62 -24.99 -3.63
CA TRP A 170 4.45 -25.84 -3.31
C TRP A 170 4.64 -27.33 -3.65
N LYS A 171 5.88 -27.81 -3.80
CA LYS A 171 6.16 -29.19 -4.26
C LYS A 171 6.90 -30.08 -3.26
N SER A 172 6.70 -29.88 -1.96
CA SER A 172 7.26 -30.78 -0.94
C SER A 172 6.33 -31.02 0.27
N ARG A 173 5.02 -30.84 0.09
CA ARG A 173 3.98 -31.25 1.08
C ARG A 173 2.77 -31.88 0.39
N MET A 174 3.01 -32.73 -0.61
CA MET A 174 2.12 -33.79 -1.05
C MET A 174 2.99 -34.97 -1.47
#